data_AF-A0A545USQ1-F1
#
_entry.id   AF-A0A545USQ1-F1
#
_cell.length_a   1.000
_cell.length_b   1.000
_cell.length_c   1.000
_cell.angle_alpha   90.00
_cell.angle_beta   90.00
_cell.angle_gamma   90.00
#
_symmetry.space_group_name_H-M   'P 1'
#
loop_
_entity.id
_entity.type
_entity.pdbx_description
1 polymer ?
#
loop_
_entity_poly.entity_id
_entity_poly.type
_entity_poly.pdbx_seq_one_letter_code
_entity_poly.pdbx_strand_id
1 'polypeptide(L)'
;MAKCSNARQIYVLRFFIGLAESTFYPGMQYVIGSWYQKSELAKRSCIFHGSSALGSMFSAYLMASVYHLDGVHGFRGWQWLFIINTVVSLPIATLGYFFLPDVPETTRAWYLTPAEIALAQERMQADGRANRAPYTRAKFKNIFSSWHIYLLTLLYILYNNGGGVSGQPAFAIWLKQQGYSIPQVNAYPTLTTVVQIVTNIIYAWTSDTVLRGERWPPIIFSAIMIIIVNTSLAIWDIPVAWKWACFILAGCSSGVSGLIYAWAQEICARDNEERALVAASMNEMAYTVQAWLPLLIWQQQ
;
A
#
# COMPACT_ATOMS: atom_id res chain seq x y z
N MET A 1 -1.23 -10.41 20.98
CA MET A 1 -0.04 -9.64 21.43
C MET A 1 -0.22 -9.00 22.82
N ALA A 2 -1.39 -8.47 23.18
CA ALA A 2 -1.58 -7.76 24.45
C ALA A 2 -1.16 -8.51 25.73
N LYS A 3 -1.34 -9.85 25.79
CA LYS A 3 -0.97 -10.69 26.95
C LYS A 3 0.39 -11.39 26.84
N CYS A 4 1.21 -11.08 25.83
CA CYS A 4 2.50 -11.74 25.65
C CYS A 4 3.46 -11.33 26.77
N SER A 5 4.05 -12.33 27.44
CA SER A 5 5.01 -12.13 28.52
C SER A 5 6.46 -12.40 28.09
N ASN A 6 6.66 -13.02 26.92
CA ASN A 6 7.99 -13.41 26.44
C ASN A 6 8.22 -12.97 24.98
N ALA A 7 9.44 -12.53 24.67
CA ALA A 7 9.80 -12.03 23.34
C ALA A 7 9.59 -13.07 22.23
N ARG A 8 9.86 -14.36 22.51
CA ARG A 8 9.62 -15.46 21.57
C ARG A 8 8.15 -15.55 21.15
N GLN A 9 7.21 -15.33 22.07
CA GLN A 9 5.78 -15.34 21.75
C GLN A 9 5.40 -14.21 20.80
N ILE A 10 6.02 -13.04 20.97
CA ILE A 10 5.79 -11.89 20.09
C ILE A 10 6.29 -12.20 18.68
N TYR A 11 7.47 -12.82 18.54
CA TYR A 11 8.01 -13.19 17.23
C TYR A 11 7.13 -14.21 16.50
N VAL A 12 6.69 -15.27 17.18
CA VAL A 12 5.82 -16.29 16.60
C VAL A 12 4.48 -15.69 16.16
N LEU A 13 3.87 -14.83 16.99
CA LEU A 13 2.62 -14.17 16.60
C LEU A 13 2.80 -13.22 15.43
N ARG A 14 3.92 -12.49 15.36
CA ARG A 14 4.24 -11.63 14.20
C ARG A 14 4.41 -12.43 12.92
N PHE A 15 5.00 -13.62 12.99
CA PHE A 15 5.10 -14.52 11.83
C PHE A 15 3.72 -14.90 11.29
N PHE A 16 2.80 -15.35 12.15
CA PHE A 16 1.45 -15.73 11.71
C PHE A 16 0.64 -14.54 11.17
N ILE A 17 0.81 -13.35 11.75
CA ILE A 17 0.16 -12.14 11.24
C ILE A 17 0.70 -11.78 9.86
N GLY A 18 2.03 -11.75 9.69
CA GLY A 18 2.63 -11.48 8.39
C GLY A 18 2.20 -12.49 7.32
N LEU A 19 2.11 -13.78 7.68
CA LEU A 19 1.63 -14.83 6.79
C LEU A 19 0.16 -14.65 6.39
N ALA A 20 -0.69 -14.22 7.31
CA ALA A 20 -2.10 -13.97 7.04
C ALA A 20 -2.33 -12.70 6.21
N GLU A 21 -1.54 -11.64 6.45
CA GLU A 21 -1.70 -10.33 5.80
C GLU A 21 -1.05 -10.22 4.42
N SER A 22 -0.01 -11.02 4.12
CA SER A 22 0.79 -10.88 2.89
C SER A 22 -0.05 -10.98 1.61
N THR A 23 -1.00 -11.92 1.59
CA THR A 23 -1.86 -12.17 0.43
C THR A 23 -2.94 -11.12 0.20
N PHE A 24 -3.27 -10.33 1.23
CA PHE A 24 -4.42 -9.42 1.19
C PHE A 24 -4.24 -8.32 0.13
N TYR A 25 -3.10 -7.65 0.15
CA TYR A 25 -2.84 -6.52 -0.74
C TYR A 25 -2.85 -6.92 -2.25
N PRO A 26 -2.03 -7.89 -2.71
CA PRO A 26 -2.07 -8.32 -4.10
C PRO A 26 -3.40 -8.98 -4.48
N GLY A 27 -4.04 -9.70 -3.56
CA GLY A 27 -5.37 -10.28 -3.77
C GLY A 27 -6.43 -9.22 -4.05
N MET A 28 -6.47 -8.15 -3.26
CA MET A 28 -7.40 -7.04 -3.47
C MET A 28 -7.15 -6.31 -4.79
N GLN A 29 -5.89 -6.03 -5.13
CA GLN A 29 -5.57 -5.42 -6.42
C GLN A 29 -5.97 -6.30 -7.61
N TYR A 30 -5.80 -7.63 -7.48
CA TYR A 30 -6.24 -8.58 -8.49
C TYR A 30 -7.77 -8.61 -8.64
N VAL A 31 -8.52 -8.57 -7.53
CA VAL A 31 -9.99 -8.47 -7.56
C VAL A 31 -10.44 -7.17 -8.21
N ILE A 32 -9.88 -6.02 -7.83
CA ILE A 32 -10.17 -4.72 -8.46
C ILE A 32 -9.87 -4.80 -9.96
N GLY A 33 -8.72 -5.35 -10.34
CA GLY A 33 -8.38 -5.61 -11.73
C GLY A 33 -9.29 -6.63 -12.43
N SER A 34 -10.15 -7.36 -11.75
CA SER A 34 -11.04 -8.33 -12.41
C SER A 34 -12.44 -7.76 -12.64
N TRP A 35 -12.84 -6.74 -11.87
CA TRP A 35 -14.16 -6.11 -11.95
C TRP A 35 -14.21 -4.82 -12.76
N TYR A 36 -13.07 -4.14 -12.97
CA TYR A 36 -13.06 -2.78 -13.50
C TYR A 36 -12.24 -2.62 -14.78
N GLN A 37 -12.81 -1.88 -15.74
CA GLN A 37 -12.19 -1.53 -17.03
C GLN A 37 -10.98 -0.61 -16.88
N LYS A 38 -10.12 -0.54 -17.90
CA LYS A 38 -8.89 0.27 -17.91
C LYS A 38 -9.11 1.73 -17.50
N SER A 39 -10.17 2.36 -18.01
CA SER A 39 -10.54 3.76 -17.76
C SER A 39 -10.99 4.06 -16.33
N GLU A 40 -11.36 3.03 -15.57
CA GLU A 40 -11.81 3.17 -14.17
C GLU A 40 -10.80 2.58 -13.17
N LEU A 41 -9.84 1.79 -13.65
CA LEU A 41 -8.97 0.99 -12.83
C LEU A 41 -8.07 1.85 -11.95
N ALA A 42 -7.44 2.89 -12.48
CA ALA A 42 -6.52 3.73 -11.72
C ALA A 42 -7.25 4.47 -10.59
N LYS A 43 -8.38 5.13 -10.87
CA LYS A 43 -9.25 5.72 -9.84
C LYS A 43 -9.55 4.76 -8.70
N ARG A 44 -9.97 3.53 -9.00
CA ARG A 44 -10.39 2.56 -7.97
C ARG A 44 -9.21 1.96 -7.20
N SER A 45 -8.10 1.64 -7.88
CA SER A 45 -6.86 1.21 -7.23
C SER A 45 -6.27 2.30 -6.33
N CYS A 46 -6.33 3.57 -6.76
CA CYS A 46 -5.92 4.71 -5.95
C CYS A 46 -6.84 4.94 -4.75
N ILE A 47 -8.16 4.84 -4.89
CA ILE A 47 -9.09 4.92 -3.74
C ILE A 47 -8.78 3.83 -2.71
N PHE A 48 -8.58 2.58 -3.15
CA PHE A 48 -8.19 1.49 -2.26
C PHE A 48 -6.88 1.83 -1.53
N HIS A 49 -5.89 2.35 -2.23
CA HIS A 49 -4.64 2.75 -1.60
C HIS A 49 -4.76 3.94 -0.65
N GLY A 50 -5.59 4.92 -0.99
CA GLY A 50 -5.89 6.06 -0.13
C GLY A 50 -6.58 5.63 1.17
N SER A 51 -7.43 4.60 1.12
CA SER A 51 -8.06 4.04 2.32
C SER A 51 -7.04 3.41 3.28
N SER A 52 -6.00 2.76 2.75
CA SER A 52 -4.89 2.23 3.57
C SER A 52 -4.11 3.36 4.25
N ALA A 53 -3.83 4.45 3.52
CA ALA A 53 -3.19 5.65 4.10
C ALA A 53 -4.06 6.29 5.20
N LEU A 54 -5.37 6.42 4.97
CA LEU A 54 -6.32 6.88 5.99
C LEU A 54 -6.30 5.98 7.24
N GLY A 55 -6.31 4.67 7.06
CA GLY A 55 -6.22 3.71 8.18
C GLY A 55 -4.96 3.89 9.01
N SER A 56 -3.81 4.08 8.37
CA SER A 56 -2.54 4.39 9.04
C SER A 56 -2.60 5.70 9.82
N MET A 57 -3.24 6.73 9.27
CA MET A 57 -3.44 8.01 9.93
C MET A 57 -4.34 7.89 11.17
N PHE A 58 -5.47 7.17 11.08
CA PHE A 58 -6.33 6.90 12.23
C PHE A 58 -5.60 6.11 13.32
N SER A 59 -4.77 5.13 12.94
CA SER A 59 -3.95 4.36 13.88
C SER A 59 -2.97 5.25 14.65
N ALA A 60 -2.34 6.24 14.00
CA ALA A 60 -1.44 7.19 14.65
C ALA A 60 -2.17 8.06 15.70
N TYR A 61 -3.38 8.54 15.38
CA TYR A 61 -4.19 9.30 16.33
C TYR A 61 -4.69 8.44 17.48
N LEU A 62 -5.13 7.20 17.21
CA LEU A 62 -5.48 6.25 18.27
C LEU A 62 -4.30 6.00 19.21
N MET A 63 -3.08 5.86 18.67
CA MET A 63 -1.87 5.71 19.50
C MET A 63 -1.62 6.93 20.39
N ALA A 64 -1.84 8.15 19.88
CA ALA A 64 -1.74 9.37 20.68
C ALA A 64 -2.83 9.45 21.78
N SER A 65 -4.06 9.02 21.50
CA SER A 65 -5.17 9.02 22.46
C SER A 65 -5.00 7.99 23.56
N VAL A 66 -4.57 6.77 23.21
CA VAL A 66 -4.41 5.65 24.15
C VAL A 66 -3.28 5.88 25.17
N TYR A 67 -2.40 6.86 24.94
CA TYR A 67 -1.42 7.29 25.94
C TYR A 67 -2.07 7.71 27.28
N HIS A 68 -3.29 8.26 27.25
CA HIS A 68 -4.04 8.63 28.45
C HIS A 68 -4.63 7.43 29.21
N LEU A 69 -4.62 6.24 28.61
CA LEU A 69 -5.12 4.99 29.20
C LEU A 69 -4.00 4.15 29.83
N ASP A 70 -2.80 4.71 29.95
CA ASP A 70 -1.68 4.00 30.58
C ASP A 70 -1.96 3.72 32.07
N GLY A 71 -1.80 2.46 32.47
CA GLY A 71 -2.06 2.00 33.84
C GLY A 71 -3.54 1.67 34.14
N VAL A 72 -4.46 2.00 33.23
CA VAL A 72 -5.88 1.64 33.39
C VAL A 72 -6.05 0.12 33.30
N HIS A 73 -6.68 -0.47 34.32
CA HIS A 73 -6.84 -1.92 34.48
C HIS A 73 -5.53 -2.74 34.46
N GLY A 74 -4.39 -2.10 34.78
CA GLY A 74 -3.08 -2.77 34.83
C GLY A 74 -2.44 -3.04 33.47
N PHE A 75 -3.03 -2.51 32.38
CA PHE A 75 -2.45 -2.60 31.04
C PHE A 75 -1.64 -1.34 30.69
N ARG A 76 -0.55 -1.54 29.95
CA ARG A 76 0.23 -0.45 29.36
C ARG A 76 -0.51 0.13 28.17
N GLY A 77 -0.32 1.42 27.86
CA GLY A 77 -0.99 2.09 26.73
C GLY A 77 -0.84 1.33 25.39
N TRP A 78 0.33 0.78 25.08
CA TRP A 78 0.49 -0.02 23.85
C TRP A 78 -0.32 -1.33 23.82
N GLN A 79 -0.64 -1.92 24.99
CA GLN A 79 -1.49 -3.13 25.07
C GLN A 79 -2.95 -2.78 24.79
N TRP A 80 -3.42 -1.63 25.28
CA TRP A 80 -4.76 -1.12 24.98
C TRP A 80 -4.95 -0.89 23.48
N LEU A 81 -3.92 -0.41 22.77
CA LEU A 81 -3.97 -0.25 21.32
C LEU A 81 -4.28 -1.57 20.60
N PHE A 82 -3.63 -2.68 21.00
CA PHE A 82 -3.92 -3.99 20.42
C PHE A 82 -5.35 -4.45 20.69
N ILE A 83 -5.88 -4.20 21.90
CA ILE A 83 -7.24 -4.59 22.27
C ILE A 83 -8.26 -3.81 21.42
N ILE A 84 -8.14 -2.48 21.39
CA ILE A 84 -9.04 -1.60 20.62
C ILE A 84 -9.00 -1.96 19.14
N ASN A 85 -7.80 -2.16 18.59
CA ASN A 85 -7.65 -2.54 17.18
C ASN A 85 -8.34 -3.87 16.86
N THR A 86 -8.21 -4.89 17.73
CA THR A 86 -8.91 -6.17 17.55
C THR A 86 -10.44 -6.03 17.63
N VAL A 87 -10.95 -5.22 18.55
CA VAL A 87 -12.41 -5.00 18.69
C VAL A 87 -12.98 -4.31 17.45
N VAL A 88 -12.25 -3.36 16.84
CA VAL A 88 -12.69 -2.67 15.63
C VAL A 88 -12.50 -3.53 14.38
N SER A 89 -11.39 -4.28 14.29
CA SER A 89 -11.07 -5.06 13.09
C SER A 89 -11.90 -6.33 12.94
N LEU A 90 -12.32 -6.97 14.04
CA LEU A 90 -13.12 -8.21 13.98
C LEU A 90 -14.45 -8.04 13.23
N PRO A 91 -15.31 -7.04 13.56
CA PRO A 91 -16.52 -6.78 12.79
C PRO A 91 -16.24 -6.48 11.32
N ILE A 92 -15.21 -5.68 11.03
CA ILE A 92 -14.84 -5.33 9.65
C ILE A 92 -14.40 -6.57 8.87
N ALA A 93 -13.62 -7.46 9.49
CA ALA A 93 -13.22 -8.74 8.87
C ALA A 93 -14.42 -9.65 8.61
N THR A 94 -15.37 -9.73 9.55
CA THR A 94 -16.61 -10.50 9.35
C THR A 94 -17.46 -9.93 8.22
N LEU A 95 -17.60 -8.60 8.13
CA LEU A 95 -18.31 -7.95 7.03
C LEU A 95 -17.58 -8.20 5.70
N GLY A 96 -16.24 -8.10 5.68
CA GLY A 96 -15.43 -8.42 4.50
C GLY A 96 -15.69 -9.83 3.99
N TYR A 97 -15.80 -10.83 4.88
CA TYR A 97 -16.10 -12.20 4.47
C TYR A 97 -17.46 -12.36 3.76
N PHE A 98 -18.48 -11.60 4.15
CA PHE A 98 -19.81 -11.70 3.55
C PHE A 98 -20.03 -10.79 2.33
N PHE A 99 -19.33 -9.65 2.27
CA PHE A 99 -19.55 -8.62 1.25
C PHE A 99 -18.46 -8.52 0.19
N LEU A 100 -17.28 -9.12 0.38
CA LEU A 100 -16.24 -9.08 -0.64
C LEU A 100 -16.60 -10.06 -1.77
N PRO A 101 -16.82 -9.57 -3.01
CA PRO A 101 -17.08 -10.48 -4.12
C PRO A 101 -15.77 -11.16 -4.54
N ASP A 102 -15.86 -12.44 -4.94
CA ASP A 102 -14.78 -13.09 -5.68
C ASP A 102 -14.64 -12.47 -7.08
N VAL A 103 -13.85 -13.08 -7.98
CA VAL A 103 -13.79 -12.66 -9.38
C VAL A 103 -15.13 -12.86 -10.10
N PRO A 104 -15.45 -12.07 -11.15
CA PRO A 104 -16.71 -12.18 -11.89
C PRO A 104 -17.01 -13.58 -12.43
N GLU A 105 -15.99 -14.38 -12.69
CA GLU A 105 -16.11 -15.75 -13.22
C GLU A 105 -16.59 -16.78 -12.19
N THR A 106 -16.31 -16.56 -10.91
CA THR A 106 -16.59 -17.53 -9.83
C THR A 106 -17.32 -16.90 -8.65
N THR A 107 -17.93 -15.74 -8.84
CA THR A 107 -18.52 -14.97 -7.75
C THR A 107 -19.67 -15.73 -7.07
N ARG A 108 -19.60 -15.80 -5.74
CA ARG A 108 -20.66 -16.35 -4.88
C ARG A 108 -21.46 -15.25 -4.17
N ALA A 109 -21.28 -14.00 -4.58
CA ALA A 109 -21.93 -12.85 -3.97
C ALA A 109 -23.45 -12.93 -4.14
N TRP A 110 -24.16 -13.18 -3.05
CA TRP A 110 -25.62 -13.33 -3.02
C TRP A 110 -26.39 -12.06 -3.37
N TYR A 111 -25.73 -10.90 -3.28
CA TYR A 111 -26.32 -9.59 -3.57
C TYR A 111 -26.17 -9.15 -5.02
N LEU A 112 -25.47 -9.91 -5.88
CA LEU A 112 -25.35 -9.63 -7.31
C LEU A 112 -26.28 -10.53 -8.12
N THR A 113 -27.06 -9.94 -9.02
CA THR A 113 -27.91 -10.70 -9.92
C THR A 113 -27.10 -11.33 -11.07
N PRO A 114 -27.55 -12.46 -11.64
CA PRO A 114 -26.87 -13.07 -12.79
C PRO A 114 -26.72 -12.12 -13.99
N ALA A 115 -27.68 -11.21 -14.19
CA ALA A 115 -27.63 -10.20 -15.25
C ALA A 115 -26.52 -9.17 -15.03
N GLU A 116 -26.30 -8.72 -13.79
CA GLU A 116 -25.21 -7.81 -13.44
C GLU A 116 -23.84 -8.47 -13.60
N ILE A 117 -23.73 -9.74 -13.24
CA ILE A 117 -22.49 -10.52 -13.42
C ILE A 117 -22.18 -10.70 -14.91
N ALA A 118 -23.19 -11.03 -15.72
CA ALA A 118 -23.03 -11.15 -17.18
C ALA A 118 -22.59 -9.82 -17.81
N LEU A 119 -23.22 -8.71 -17.41
CA LEU A 119 -22.82 -7.37 -17.86
C LEU A 119 -21.38 -7.04 -17.47
N ALA A 120 -20.96 -7.38 -16.25
CA ALA A 120 -19.57 -7.19 -15.83
C ALA A 120 -18.60 -7.99 -16.70
N GLN A 121 -18.89 -9.28 -16.96
CA GLN A 121 -18.07 -10.12 -17.82
C GLN A 121 -17.98 -9.59 -19.26
N GLU A 122 -19.10 -9.16 -19.84
CA GLU A 122 -19.14 -8.57 -21.19
C GLU A 122 -18.26 -7.31 -21.26
N ARG A 123 -18.35 -6.43 -20.27
CA ARG A 123 -17.53 -5.22 -20.17
C ARG A 123 -16.04 -5.52 -20.09
N MET A 124 -15.65 -6.59 -19.42
CA MET A 124 -14.25 -7.02 -19.30
C MET A 124 -13.73 -7.65 -20.58
N GLN A 125 -14.56 -8.43 -21.27
CA GLN A 125 -14.24 -8.99 -22.59
C GLN A 125 -14.09 -7.91 -23.65
N ALA A 126 -14.95 -6.88 -23.64
CA ALA A 126 -14.85 -5.72 -24.52
C ALA A 126 -13.53 -4.93 -24.33
N ASP A 127 -12.96 -4.94 -23.11
CA ASP A 127 -11.67 -4.33 -22.80
C ASP A 127 -10.47 -5.27 -23.13
N GLY A 128 -10.74 -6.44 -23.71
CA GLY A 128 -9.75 -7.43 -24.12
C GLY A 128 -9.05 -8.12 -22.96
N ARG A 129 -9.70 -8.23 -21.79
CA ARG A 129 -9.11 -8.94 -20.64
C ARG A 129 -9.29 -10.45 -20.83
N ALA A 130 -8.19 -11.17 -20.66
CA ALA A 130 -8.24 -12.64 -20.70
C ALA A 130 -8.97 -13.18 -19.47
N ASN A 131 -9.79 -14.20 -19.70
CA ASN A 131 -10.41 -14.99 -18.63
C ASN A 131 -9.35 -15.88 -17.96
N ARG A 132 -9.65 -16.42 -16.78
CA ARG A 132 -8.79 -17.39 -16.11
C ARG A 132 -8.53 -18.62 -16.99
N ALA A 133 -7.28 -19.04 -17.02
CA ALA A 133 -6.85 -20.27 -17.68
C ALA A 133 -6.04 -21.14 -16.71
N PRO A 134 -6.02 -22.47 -16.89
CA PRO A 134 -5.24 -23.35 -16.04
C PRO A 134 -3.74 -23.04 -16.13
N TYR A 135 -3.05 -23.15 -14.99
CA TYR A 135 -1.60 -22.99 -14.91
C TYR A 135 -0.90 -24.16 -15.62
N THR A 136 -0.46 -23.92 -16.85
CA THR A 136 0.37 -24.86 -17.62
C THR A 136 1.86 -24.55 -17.39
N ARG A 137 2.72 -25.57 -17.37
CA ARG A 137 4.19 -25.38 -17.29
C ARG A 137 4.73 -24.42 -18.35
N ALA A 138 4.15 -24.44 -19.55
CA ALA A 138 4.46 -23.51 -20.63
C ALA A 138 4.12 -22.06 -20.27
N LYS A 139 2.96 -21.80 -19.66
CA LYS A 139 2.59 -20.47 -19.16
C LYS A 139 3.56 -19.99 -18.09
N PHE A 140 3.90 -20.85 -17.13
CA PHE A 140 4.88 -20.50 -16.09
C PHE A 140 6.21 -20.09 -16.73
N LYS A 141 6.73 -20.89 -17.68
CA LYS A 141 7.95 -20.53 -18.40
C LYS A 141 7.83 -19.19 -19.14
N ASN A 142 6.70 -18.92 -19.79
CA ASN A 142 6.47 -17.67 -20.51
C ASN A 142 6.44 -16.47 -19.56
N ILE A 143 5.76 -16.58 -18.43
CA ILE A 143 5.67 -15.51 -17.42
C ILE A 143 7.07 -15.20 -16.85
N PHE A 144 7.85 -16.22 -16.50
CA PHE A 144 9.22 -16.02 -15.98
C PHE A 144 10.25 -15.65 -17.04
N SER A 145 9.95 -15.80 -18.33
CA SER A 145 10.78 -15.32 -19.43
C SER A 145 10.37 -13.91 -19.89
N SER A 146 9.21 -13.42 -19.44
CA SER A 146 8.67 -12.12 -19.79
C SER A 146 9.45 -11.01 -19.11
N TRP A 147 9.68 -9.91 -19.82
CA TRP A 147 10.28 -8.71 -19.21
C TRP A 147 9.33 -8.03 -18.21
N HIS A 148 8.02 -8.29 -18.31
CA HIS A 148 7.00 -7.67 -17.45
C HIS A 148 7.28 -7.96 -15.97
N ILE A 149 7.55 -9.21 -15.59
CA ILE A 149 7.79 -9.57 -14.19
C ILE A 149 9.04 -8.90 -13.62
N TYR A 150 10.12 -8.81 -14.39
CA TYR A 150 11.36 -8.21 -13.90
C TYR A 150 11.29 -6.69 -13.85
N LEU A 151 10.84 -6.04 -14.94
CA LEU A 151 10.85 -4.58 -15.03
C LEU A 151 9.80 -3.94 -14.12
N LEU A 152 8.58 -4.49 -14.06
CA LEU A 152 7.51 -3.95 -13.22
C LEU A 152 7.80 -4.19 -11.73
N THR A 153 8.37 -5.35 -11.39
CA THR A 153 8.84 -5.61 -10.02
C THR A 153 9.98 -4.69 -9.64
N LEU A 154 10.97 -4.50 -10.51
CA LEU A 154 12.08 -3.56 -10.27
C LEU A 154 11.57 -2.12 -10.09
N LEU A 155 10.65 -1.66 -10.95
CA LEU A 155 10.01 -0.35 -10.82
C LEU A 155 9.35 -0.18 -9.46
N TYR A 156 8.63 -1.20 -8.99
CA TYR A 156 7.96 -1.15 -7.70
C TYR A 156 8.93 -1.24 -6.52
N ILE A 157 10.03 -2.02 -6.63
CA ILE A 157 11.12 -2.02 -5.65
C ILE A 157 11.74 -0.62 -5.51
N LEU A 158 12.07 0.01 -6.65
CA LEU A 158 12.65 1.36 -6.67
C LEU A 158 11.69 2.40 -6.11
N TYR A 159 10.41 2.29 -6.42
CA TYR A 159 9.38 3.14 -5.84
C TYR A 159 9.31 2.97 -4.31
N ASN A 160 9.15 1.73 -3.83
CA ASN A 160 8.93 1.44 -2.42
C ASN A 160 10.16 1.75 -1.54
N ASN A 161 11.37 1.51 -2.06
CA ASN A 161 12.62 1.72 -1.34
C ASN A 161 13.25 3.10 -1.61
N GLY A 162 12.89 3.77 -2.71
CA GLY A 162 13.33 5.14 -3.02
C GLY A 162 12.75 6.18 -2.06
N GLY A 163 11.61 5.88 -1.44
CA GLY A 163 11.03 6.64 -0.33
C GLY A 163 11.66 6.32 1.03
N GLY A 164 12.99 6.34 1.17
CA GLY A 164 13.66 6.02 2.46
C GLY A 164 13.15 6.83 3.66
N VAL A 165 12.61 8.03 3.42
CA VAL A 165 11.96 8.91 4.41
C VAL A 165 10.56 8.42 4.84
N SER A 166 9.85 7.68 3.98
CA SER A 166 8.54 7.09 4.28
C SER A 166 8.63 5.64 4.76
N GLY A 167 9.69 4.90 4.40
CA GLY A 167 9.95 3.53 4.86
C GLY A 167 10.58 3.43 6.26
N GLN A 168 11.17 4.51 6.76
CA GLN A 168 11.68 4.63 8.13
C GLN A 168 10.97 5.78 8.83
N PRO A 169 10.77 5.73 10.16
CA PRO A 169 10.10 6.81 10.89
C PRO A 169 11.03 8.03 11.08
N ALA A 170 11.74 8.46 10.03
CA ALA A 170 12.76 9.51 10.04
C ALA A 170 12.18 10.84 10.55
N PHE A 171 10.95 11.17 10.13
CA PHE A 171 10.28 12.38 10.61
C PHE A 171 9.98 12.30 12.12
N ALA A 172 9.47 11.17 12.60
CA ALA A 172 9.19 10.97 14.02
C ALA A 172 10.49 10.95 14.86
N ILE A 173 11.56 10.33 14.36
CA ILE A 173 12.88 10.32 14.99
C ILE A 173 13.44 11.73 15.10
N TRP A 174 13.37 12.51 14.01
CA TRP A 174 13.82 13.89 14.00
C TRP A 174 13.04 14.75 15.00
N LEU A 175 11.70 14.64 15.04
CA LEU A 175 10.88 15.33 16.03
C LEU A 175 11.26 14.95 17.47
N LYS A 176 11.54 13.67 17.72
CA LYS A 176 11.99 13.21 19.04
C LYS A 176 13.33 13.84 19.44
N GLN A 177 14.28 13.96 18.51
CA GLN A 177 15.57 14.61 18.75
C GLN A 177 15.43 16.12 19.04
N GLN A 178 14.41 16.78 18.45
CA GLN A 178 14.11 18.18 18.71
C GLN A 178 13.35 18.42 20.03
N GLY A 179 13.02 17.37 20.78
CA GLY A 179 12.36 17.48 22.09
C GLY A 179 10.84 17.62 22.04
N TYR A 180 10.18 17.26 20.94
CA TYR A 180 8.72 17.26 20.86
C TYR A 180 8.10 16.19 21.78
N SER A 181 6.88 16.46 22.26
CA SER A 181 6.13 15.53 23.09
C SER A 181 5.71 14.27 22.32
N ILE A 182 5.47 13.16 23.02
CA ILE A 182 5.05 11.87 22.41
C ILE A 182 3.78 12.03 21.54
N PRO A 183 2.73 12.76 21.97
CA PRO A 183 1.56 12.98 21.12
C PRO A 183 1.89 13.75 19.82
N GLN A 184 2.78 14.76 19.90
CA GLN A 184 3.22 15.53 18.74
C GLN A 184 4.04 14.70 17.76
N VAL A 185 4.95 13.85 18.27
CA VAL A 185 5.77 12.94 17.46
C VAL A 185 4.92 11.96 16.66
N ASN A 186 3.76 11.55 17.20
CA ASN A 186 2.82 10.67 16.50
C ASN A 186 1.87 11.44 15.56
N ALA A 187 1.47 12.65 15.91
CA ALA A 187 0.50 13.43 15.15
C ALA A 187 1.10 14.18 13.96
N TYR A 188 2.29 14.77 14.06
CA TYR A 188 2.85 15.57 12.95
C TYR A 188 3.22 14.77 11.71
N PRO A 189 3.74 13.52 11.80
CA PRO A 189 3.96 12.70 10.62
C PRO A 189 2.70 12.39 9.81
N THR A 190 1.50 12.51 10.39
CA THR A 190 0.27 12.31 9.62
C THR A 190 0.06 13.37 8.55
N LEU A 191 0.70 14.54 8.65
CA LEU A 191 0.69 15.56 7.59
C LEU A 191 1.23 15.01 6.27
N THR A 192 2.27 14.17 6.33
CA THR A 192 2.80 13.46 5.16
C THR A 192 1.75 12.53 4.56
N THR A 193 0.97 11.83 5.40
CA THR A 193 -0.12 10.96 4.96
C THR A 193 -1.27 11.74 4.33
N VAL A 194 -1.60 12.94 4.84
CA VAL A 194 -2.60 13.83 4.22
C VAL A 194 -2.17 14.21 2.81
N VAL A 195 -0.91 14.63 2.64
CA VAL A 195 -0.37 14.96 1.31
C VAL A 195 -0.37 13.73 0.39
N GLN A 196 -0.04 12.54 0.91
CA GLN A 196 -0.15 11.29 0.17
C GLN A 196 -1.58 11.05 -0.34
N ILE A 197 -2.60 11.22 0.50
CA ILE A 197 -4.00 11.01 0.12
C ILE A 197 -4.42 12.00 -0.97
N VAL A 198 -4.11 13.29 -0.78
CA VAL A 198 -4.46 14.35 -1.73
C VAL A 198 -3.78 14.10 -3.08
N THR A 199 -2.47 13.84 -3.08
CA THR A 199 -1.72 13.60 -4.32
C THR A 199 -2.13 12.32 -5.02
N ASN A 200 -2.44 11.25 -4.28
CA ASN A 200 -3.00 10.02 -4.83
C ASN A 200 -4.30 10.25 -5.61
N ILE A 201 -5.22 11.06 -5.08
CA ILE A 201 -6.47 11.44 -5.77
C ILE A 201 -6.17 12.29 -7.01
N ILE A 202 -5.28 13.28 -6.88
CA ILE A 202 -4.88 14.14 -8.00
C ILE A 202 -4.26 13.31 -9.14
N TYR A 203 -3.34 12.39 -8.82
CA TYR A 203 -2.71 11.54 -9.82
C TYR A 203 -3.71 10.61 -10.50
N ALA A 204 -4.62 10.00 -9.75
CA ALA A 204 -5.67 9.16 -10.30
C ALA A 204 -6.57 9.95 -11.26
N TRP A 205 -7.00 11.15 -10.87
CA TRP A 205 -7.88 11.98 -11.68
C TRP A 205 -7.17 12.53 -12.92
N THR A 206 -5.93 12.98 -12.76
CA THR A 206 -5.10 13.52 -13.85
C THR A 206 -4.78 12.44 -14.88
N SER A 207 -4.42 11.23 -14.44
CA SER A 207 -4.11 10.12 -15.34
C SER A 207 -5.33 9.67 -16.14
N ASP A 208 -6.46 9.44 -15.48
CA ASP A 208 -7.65 8.90 -16.16
C ASP A 208 -8.39 9.96 -17.01
N THR A 209 -8.42 11.23 -16.57
CA THR A 209 -9.27 12.26 -17.21
C THR A 209 -8.46 13.18 -18.13
N VAL A 210 -7.40 13.80 -17.60
CA VAL A 210 -6.64 14.84 -18.32
C VAL A 210 -5.70 14.21 -19.34
N LEU A 211 -5.05 13.13 -18.96
CA LEU A 211 -4.03 12.44 -19.76
C LEU A 211 -4.60 11.27 -20.57
N ARG A 212 -5.93 11.13 -20.63
CA ARG A 212 -6.65 10.12 -21.44
C ARG A 212 -6.15 8.68 -21.22
N GLY A 213 -5.72 8.35 -20.00
CA GLY A 213 -5.22 7.03 -19.64
C GLY A 213 -3.70 6.89 -19.64
N GLU A 214 -2.94 7.92 -20.00
CA GLU A 214 -1.47 7.90 -19.85
C GLU A 214 -1.07 7.95 -18.37
N ARG A 215 -0.35 6.92 -17.91
CA ARG A 215 0.01 6.72 -16.49
C ARG A 215 1.41 7.16 -16.15
N TRP A 216 2.29 7.25 -17.14
CA TRP A 216 3.69 7.60 -16.93
C TRP A 216 3.92 9.06 -16.47
N PRO A 217 3.15 10.09 -16.86
CA PRO A 217 3.50 11.47 -16.47
C PRO A 217 3.42 11.74 -14.96
N PRO A 218 2.36 11.30 -14.23
CA PRO A 218 2.34 11.42 -12.77
C PRO A 218 3.43 10.59 -12.09
N ILE A 219 3.84 9.45 -12.68
CA ILE A 219 4.94 8.62 -12.16
C ILE A 219 6.27 9.37 -12.23
N ILE A 220 6.56 10.01 -13.36
CA ILE A 220 7.78 10.81 -13.52
C ILE A 220 7.76 12.04 -12.62
N PHE A 221 6.63 12.73 -12.50
CA PHE A 221 6.50 13.85 -11.57
C PHE A 221 6.78 13.43 -10.13
N SER A 222 6.19 12.32 -9.69
CA SER A 222 6.44 11.71 -8.39
C SER A 222 7.92 11.36 -8.18
N ALA A 223 8.58 10.82 -9.22
CA ALA A 223 10.01 10.49 -9.19
C ALA A 223 10.90 11.75 -9.05
N ILE A 224 10.57 12.85 -9.74
CA ILE A 224 11.29 14.12 -9.61
C ILE A 224 11.13 14.69 -8.19
N MET A 225 9.90 14.67 -7.66
CA MET A 225 9.62 15.17 -6.32
C MET A 225 10.39 14.41 -5.23
N ILE A 226 10.48 13.08 -5.33
CA ILE A 226 11.22 12.29 -4.33
C ILE A 226 12.73 12.52 -4.42
N ILE A 227 13.28 12.75 -5.62
CA ILE A 227 14.69 13.12 -5.79
C ILE A 227 14.97 14.48 -5.12
N ILE A 228 14.12 15.48 -5.33
CA ILE A 228 14.28 16.81 -4.70
C ILE A 228 14.24 16.71 -3.18
N VAL A 229 13.25 15.97 -2.63
CA VAL A 229 13.10 15.78 -1.18
C VAL A 229 14.28 15.03 -0.58
N ASN A 230 14.69 13.90 -1.15
CA ASN A 230 15.82 13.13 -0.63
C ASN A 230 17.15 13.88 -0.76
N THR A 231 17.38 14.57 -1.87
CA THR A 231 18.61 15.38 -2.05
C THR A 231 18.67 16.50 -1.02
N SER A 232 17.54 17.16 -0.75
CA SER A 232 17.45 18.20 0.27
C SER A 232 17.72 17.67 1.67
N LEU A 233 17.17 16.51 2.01
CA LEU A 233 17.36 15.89 3.33
C LEU A 233 18.74 15.24 3.51
N ALA A 234 19.45 14.92 2.42
CA ALA A 234 20.83 14.46 2.46
C ALA A 234 21.81 15.59 2.86
N ILE A 235 21.44 16.85 2.64
CA ILE A 235 22.22 18.01 3.08
C ILE A 235 21.98 18.21 4.59
N TRP A 236 23.04 18.08 5.40
CA TRP A 236 22.96 18.06 6.86
C TRP A 236 22.32 19.33 7.46
N ASP A 237 22.73 20.48 6.94
CA ASP A 237 22.28 21.78 7.41
C ASP A 237 21.38 22.46 6.37
N ILE A 238 20.08 22.38 6.63
CA ILE A 238 19.05 23.07 5.85
C ILE A 238 18.09 23.77 6.84
N PRO A 239 17.47 24.89 6.44
CA PRO A 239 16.55 25.63 7.30
C PRO A 239 15.46 24.72 7.87
N VAL A 240 15.10 24.90 9.14
CA VAL A 240 14.10 24.06 9.82
C VAL A 240 12.77 24.04 9.05
N ALA A 241 12.34 25.18 8.52
CA ALA A 241 11.13 25.26 7.69
C ALA A 241 11.23 24.40 6.41
N TRP A 242 12.41 24.32 5.80
CA TRP A 242 12.65 23.46 4.63
C TRP A 242 12.69 21.98 5.01
N LYS A 243 13.24 21.61 6.18
CA LYS A 243 13.16 20.23 6.72
C LYS A 243 11.70 19.79 6.86
N TRP A 244 10.86 20.63 7.49
CA TRP A 244 9.42 20.38 7.60
C TRP A 244 8.75 20.22 6.23
N ALA A 245 9.02 21.14 5.30
CA ALA A 245 8.47 21.06 3.95
C ALA A 245 8.88 19.75 3.26
N CYS A 246 10.14 19.33 3.35
CA CYS A 246 10.63 18.09 2.76
C CYS A 246 9.93 16.85 3.34
N PHE A 247 9.76 16.77 4.66
CA PHE A 247 9.05 15.65 5.30
C PHE A 247 7.57 15.59 4.89
N ILE A 248 6.91 16.74 4.74
CA ILE A 248 5.51 16.81 4.32
C ILE A 248 5.39 16.46 2.82
N LEU A 249 6.24 17.04 1.97
CA LEU A 249 6.27 16.82 0.52
C LEU A 249 6.70 15.40 0.14
N ALA A 250 7.36 14.65 1.04
CA ALA A 250 7.62 13.22 0.85
C ALA A 250 6.31 12.44 0.57
N GLY A 251 5.18 12.92 1.08
CA GLY A 251 3.85 12.34 0.82
C GLY A 251 3.48 12.35 -0.66
N CYS A 252 3.92 13.36 -1.43
CA CYS A 252 3.65 13.47 -2.87
C CYS A 252 4.20 12.28 -3.65
N SER A 253 5.30 11.69 -3.19
CA SER A 253 5.89 10.52 -3.82
C SER A 253 5.11 9.24 -3.51
N SER A 254 4.54 9.16 -2.30
CA SER A 254 3.84 7.97 -1.81
C SER A 254 2.47 7.78 -2.46
N GLY A 255 1.92 8.81 -3.09
CA GLY A 255 0.61 8.78 -3.75
C GLY A 255 0.57 7.97 -5.06
N VAL A 256 1.72 7.59 -5.63
CA VAL A 256 1.77 6.97 -6.97
C VAL A 256 1.58 5.44 -6.98
N SER A 257 1.66 4.77 -5.83
CA SER A 257 1.62 3.30 -5.75
C SER A 257 0.42 2.69 -6.49
N GLY A 258 -0.77 3.27 -6.32
CA GLY A 258 -2.01 2.76 -6.92
C GLY A 258 -1.99 2.85 -8.44
N LEU A 259 -1.36 3.92 -8.95
CA LEU A 259 -1.18 4.15 -10.38
C LEU A 259 -0.17 3.16 -10.98
N ILE A 260 0.91 2.85 -10.28
CA ILE A 260 1.90 1.83 -10.72
C ILE A 260 1.23 0.45 -10.80
N TYR A 261 0.44 0.06 -9.80
CA TYR A 261 -0.32 -1.20 -9.85
C TYR A 261 -1.30 -1.23 -11.00
N ALA A 262 -2.08 -0.17 -11.17
CA ALA A 262 -3.00 -0.08 -12.27
C ALA A 262 -2.23 -0.25 -13.59
N TRP A 263 -1.12 0.46 -13.79
CA TRP A 263 -0.33 0.40 -15.02
C TRP A 263 0.23 -1.00 -15.30
N ALA A 264 0.75 -1.68 -14.27
CA ALA A 264 1.17 -3.07 -14.38
C ALA A 264 0.02 -4.01 -14.79
N GLN A 265 -1.17 -3.80 -14.22
CA GLN A 265 -2.36 -4.58 -14.55
C GLN A 265 -2.80 -4.39 -16.01
N GLU A 266 -2.59 -3.20 -16.59
CA GLU A 266 -2.89 -2.93 -18.00
C GLU A 266 -1.87 -3.54 -18.95
N ILE A 267 -0.59 -3.43 -18.63
CA ILE A 267 0.49 -4.04 -19.42
C ILE A 267 0.28 -5.57 -19.50
N CYS A 268 -0.10 -6.18 -18.37
CA CYS A 268 -0.37 -7.61 -18.28
C CYS A 268 -1.82 -8.00 -18.60
N ALA A 269 -2.65 -7.12 -19.20
CA ALA A 269 -4.07 -7.41 -19.40
C ALA A 269 -4.36 -8.62 -20.32
N ARG A 270 -3.39 -9.01 -21.14
CA ARG A 270 -3.50 -10.11 -22.12
C ARG A 270 -3.43 -11.50 -21.51
N ASP A 271 -2.81 -11.66 -20.33
CA ASP A 271 -2.77 -12.94 -19.61
C ASP A 271 -3.10 -12.70 -18.13
N ASN A 272 -4.21 -13.28 -17.70
CA ASN A 272 -4.70 -13.12 -16.35
C ASN A 272 -3.75 -13.70 -15.29
N GLU A 273 -3.08 -14.82 -15.60
CA GLU A 273 -2.15 -15.48 -14.68
C GLU A 273 -0.83 -14.72 -14.58
N GLU A 274 -0.35 -14.16 -15.69
CA GLU A 274 0.81 -13.25 -15.69
C GLU A 274 0.52 -12.04 -14.79
N ARG A 275 -0.63 -11.41 -14.99
CA ARG A 275 -1.07 -10.24 -14.24
C ARG A 275 -1.14 -10.48 -12.73
N ALA A 276 -1.71 -11.61 -12.31
CA ALA A 276 -1.76 -12.00 -10.91
C ALA A 276 -0.35 -12.18 -10.32
N LEU A 277 0.52 -12.91 -11.04
CA LEU A 277 1.87 -13.21 -10.56
C LEU A 277 2.76 -11.98 -10.51
N VAL A 278 2.67 -11.10 -11.51
CA VAL A 278 3.41 -9.83 -11.57
C VAL A 278 2.97 -8.92 -10.43
N ALA A 279 1.67 -8.75 -10.20
CA ALA A 279 1.18 -7.93 -9.09
C ALA A 279 1.62 -8.45 -7.72
N ALA A 280 1.60 -9.78 -7.52
CA ALA A 280 2.12 -10.38 -6.29
C ALA A 280 3.63 -10.16 -6.14
N SER A 281 4.39 -10.40 -7.21
CA SER A 281 5.86 -10.28 -7.23
C SER A 281 6.31 -8.83 -6.98
N MET A 282 5.62 -7.84 -7.55
CA MET A 282 5.84 -6.43 -7.27
C MET A 282 5.78 -6.15 -5.77
N ASN A 283 4.70 -6.55 -5.10
CA ASN A 283 4.51 -6.29 -3.67
C ASN A 283 5.56 -7.00 -2.80
N GLU A 284 5.65 -8.32 -2.96
CA GLU A 284 6.45 -9.19 -2.08
C GLU A 284 7.93 -8.88 -2.19
N MET A 285 8.45 -8.66 -3.40
CA MET A 285 9.86 -8.36 -3.60
C MET A 285 10.23 -6.98 -3.06
N ALA A 286 9.34 -5.98 -3.19
CA ALA A 286 9.59 -4.66 -2.62
C ALA A 286 9.69 -4.68 -1.09
N TYR A 287 8.79 -5.39 -0.41
CA TYR A 287 8.85 -5.56 1.04
C TYR A 287 10.00 -6.47 1.48
N THR A 288 10.35 -7.48 0.68
CA THR A 288 11.54 -8.31 0.92
C THR A 288 12.80 -7.45 0.91
N VAL A 289 12.96 -6.57 -0.08
CA VAL A 289 14.10 -5.63 -0.12
C VAL A 289 14.07 -4.68 1.07
N GLN A 290 12.89 -4.13 1.40
CA GLN A 290 12.70 -3.24 2.55
C GLN A 290 13.04 -3.90 3.90
N ALA A 291 12.94 -5.23 4.02
CA ALA A 291 13.22 -5.93 5.27
C ALA A 291 14.72 -5.94 5.64
N TRP A 292 15.64 -6.02 4.66
CA TRP A 292 17.08 -6.09 4.92
C TRP A 292 17.86 -4.83 4.52
N LEU A 293 17.38 -4.07 3.53
CA LEU A 293 18.07 -2.88 3.05
C LEU A 293 18.33 -1.84 4.16
N PRO A 294 17.37 -1.53 5.06
CA PRO A 294 17.62 -0.63 6.18
C PRO A 294 18.68 -1.16 7.16
N LEU A 295 18.83 -2.48 7.32
CA LEU A 295 19.86 -3.04 8.22
C LEU A 295 21.28 -2.77 7.71
N LEU A 296 21.45 -2.61 6.40
CA LEU A 296 22.74 -2.28 5.79
C LEU A 296 23.01 -0.78 5.78
N ILE A 297 22.00 0.01 5.44
CA ILE A 297 22.14 1.47 5.28
C ILE A 297 22.13 2.17 6.65
N TRP A 298 21.25 1.75 7.54
CA TRP A 298 21.09 2.28 8.89
C TRP A 298 21.68 1.30 9.90
N GLN A 299 23.01 1.23 9.94
CA GLN A 299 23.69 0.49 11.00
C GLN A 299 23.34 1.13 12.35
N GLN A 300 22.53 0.44 13.15
CA GLN A 300 22.30 0.79 14.55
C GLN A 300 23.61 0.50 15.29
N GLN A 301 24.46 1.51 15.44
CA GLN A 301 25.54 1.50 16.41
C GLN A 301 24.99 1.64 17.83
#